data_AF-A0A202E1H0-F1
#
_entry.id   AF-A0A202E1H0-F1
#
_cell.length_a   1.000
_cell.length_b   1.000
_cell.length_c   1.000
_cell.angle_alpha   90.00
_cell.angle_beta   90.00
_cell.angle_gamma   90.00
#
_symmetry.space_group_name_H-M   'P 1'
#
loop_
_entity.id
_entity.type
_entity.pdbx_description
1 polymer ?
#
loop_
_entity_poly.entity_id
_entity_poly.type
_entity_poly.pdbx_seq_one_letter_code
_entity_poly.pdbx_strand_id
1 'polypeptide(L)'
;MFKERALGTIIRGAALAAIVSVFGVINTGCGGDSDSIAAAILPNITVTANDPIATDNGDTGQFTIDLGGETPIDLTINFTLSGMAENTVDYTYATGHTGPGHFAYNPAASPVSSFLTIPAGSDTETITITPIDDGLGEGTETVTLTITVPDGYAGSATSTTVEIFEDFTLSDLSMTLKSIPAGTFTMGSPDAPGAEPYRDSDEGPQHQVTISQTFWMAETETTVDQFRAFLQDATGYTGPVGMAYENQGTSPENTGTASETYSIIDPKEGVAFGEYSCPINDDATFTLRGNVYGTSGDQPMVAVSHAAANNFCTWLTERETLAHTIPTGYAFRLPTEAEWEYCCRAGSITAFYYGDDTTINGTTYDSLSDYAWYTANAWSIADEHHTHPVADKLKNGFGLYDMHGNVLEWCHDWPTPYTADSSIDPIGIASGIKRIVRGGSWTDRGKDCRSATRFRWFFPSTTNSYLGFRVVLAPTIFIGGGGED
;
A
#
# COMPACT_ATOMS: atom_id res chain seq x y z
N MET A 1 -39.91 -61.79 35.46
CA MET A 1 -40.20 -61.89 34.02
C MET A 1 -41.48 -61.10 33.78
N PHE A 2 -41.59 -59.97 33.09
CA PHE A 2 -40.78 -59.19 32.13
C PHE A 2 -41.20 -57.71 32.31
N LYS A 3 -40.26 -56.80 32.55
CA LYS A 3 -39.79 -55.68 31.69
C LYS A 3 -40.83 -54.69 31.14
N GLU A 4 -40.62 -53.43 31.52
CA GLU A 4 -41.19 -52.17 31.03
C GLU A 4 -41.06 -51.97 29.51
N ARG A 5 -42.00 -51.21 28.92
CA ARG A 5 -41.77 -50.46 27.68
C ARG A 5 -42.40 -49.06 27.77
N ALA A 6 -41.56 -48.06 27.55
CA ALA A 6 -41.88 -46.66 27.38
C ALA A 6 -42.59 -46.39 26.04
N LEU A 7 -43.57 -45.48 26.05
CA LEU A 7 -44.08 -44.81 24.85
C LEU A 7 -43.29 -43.51 24.65
N GLY A 8 -42.54 -43.44 23.55
CA GLY A 8 -41.85 -42.25 23.07
C GLY A 8 -42.40 -41.83 21.70
N THR A 9 -42.94 -40.63 21.68
CA THR A 9 -43.42 -39.76 20.60
C THR A 9 -42.66 -39.86 19.26
N ILE A 10 -43.40 -40.06 18.16
CA ILE A 10 -42.93 -39.78 16.79
C ILE A 10 -43.75 -38.60 16.24
N ILE A 11 -43.17 -37.40 16.29
CA ILE A 11 -43.54 -36.27 15.44
C ILE A 11 -42.24 -35.86 14.76
N ARG A 12 -42.10 -36.16 13.47
CA ARG A 12 -41.18 -35.58 12.46
C ARG A 12 -41.22 -36.47 11.22
N GLY A 13 -42.28 -36.34 10.42
CA GLY A 13 -42.46 -37.15 9.20
C GLY A 13 -43.00 -36.37 8.00
N ALA A 14 -43.25 -35.06 8.11
CA ALA A 14 -43.95 -34.31 7.07
C ALA A 14 -43.05 -33.45 6.16
N ALA A 15 -41.79 -33.16 6.53
CA ALA A 15 -40.94 -32.26 5.76
C ALA A 15 -40.12 -32.94 4.65
N LEU A 16 -39.90 -34.26 4.73
CA LEU A 16 -39.01 -34.98 3.79
C LEU A 16 -39.67 -35.32 2.44
N ALA A 17 -41.00 -35.20 2.32
CA ALA A 17 -41.73 -35.63 1.13
C ALA A 17 -41.80 -34.57 0.01
N ALA A 18 -41.38 -33.33 0.26
CA ALA A 18 -41.49 -32.25 -0.74
C ALA A 18 -40.27 -32.14 -1.70
N ILE A 19 -39.08 -32.61 -1.28
CA ILE A 19 -37.84 -32.39 -2.04
C ILE A 19 -37.61 -33.45 -3.13
N VAL A 20 -38.17 -34.65 -2.99
CA VAL A 20 -37.98 -35.73 -3.97
C VAL A 20 -38.67 -35.46 -5.32
N SER A 21 -39.52 -34.43 -5.43
CA SER A 21 -40.19 -34.09 -6.70
C SER A 21 -39.43 -33.10 -7.60
N VAL A 22 -38.34 -32.49 -7.11
CA VAL A 22 -37.65 -31.40 -7.82
C VAL A 22 -36.46 -31.89 -8.66
N PHE A 23 -35.84 -33.01 -8.31
CA PHE A 23 -34.83 -33.66 -9.15
C PHE A 23 -35.39 -34.96 -9.71
N GLY A 24 -35.84 -34.90 -10.97
CA GLY A 24 -36.62 -35.96 -11.61
C GLY A 24 -35.95 -37.32 -11.60
N VAL A 25 -36.44 -38.23 -10.76
CA VAL A 25 -36.42 -39.68 -11.00
C VAL A 25 -37.78 -40.24 -10.60
N ILE A 26 -38.76 -40.15 -11.52
CA ILE A 26 -39.97 -40.97 -11.42
C ILE A 26 -39.63 -42.33 -12.02
N ASN A 27 -39.26 -43.30 -11.19
CA ASN A 27 -39.15 -44.69 -11.63
C ASN A 27 -40.52 -45.37 -11.44
N THR A 28 -41.37 -45.35 -12.46
CA THR A 28 -42.54 -46.25 -12.53
C THR A 28 -42.07 -47.64 -12.94
N GLY A 29 -41.63 -48.45 -11.98
CA GLY A 29 -41.20 -49.82 -12.20
C GLY A 29 -41.62 -50.73 -11.05
N CYS A 30 -42.66 -51.52 -11.27
CA CYS A 30 -43.01 -52.65 -10.40
C CYS A 30 -41.96 -53.76 -10.61
N GLY A 31 -41.11 -54.00 -9.61
CA GLY A 31 -40.15 -55.10 -9.63
C GLY A 31 -39.26 -55.04 -8.40
N GLY A 32 -39.33 -56.06 -7.56
CA GLY A 32 -38.55 -56.12 -6.32
C GLY A 32 -37.07 -56.29 -6.63
N ASP A 33 -36.28 -55.31 -6.22
CA ASP A 33 -34.86 -55.43 -5.92
C ASP A 33 -34.60 -54.50 -4.73
N SER A 34 -33.66 -54.86 -3.86
CA SER A 34 -33.22 -54.01 -2.75
C SER A 34 -32.53 -52.77 -3.32
N ASP A 35 -33.33 -51.74 -3.62
CA ASP A 35 -32.85 -50.43 -4.04
C ASP A 35 -31.97 -49.87 -2.94
N SER A 36 -30.65 -49.91 -3.17
CA SER A 36 -29.72 -49.01 -2.52
C SER A 36 -30.13 -47.61 -2.94
N ILE A 37 -30.86 -46.91 -2.06
CA ILE A 37 -31.17 -45.50 -2.21
C ILE A 37 -29.80 -44.81 -2.33
N ALA A 38 -29.43 -44.36 -3.53
CA ALA A 38 -28.24 -43.56 -3.72
C ALA A 38 -28.38 -42.35 -2.78
N ALA A 39 -27.38 -42.12 -1.93
CA ALA A 39 -27.37 -40.95 -1.07
C ALA A 39 -27.56 -39.71 -1.95
N ALA A 40 -28.59 -38.92 -1.67
CA ALA A 40 -28.84 -37.69 -2.40
C ALA A 40 -27.59 -36.80 -2.28
N ILE A 41 -26.97 -36.49 -3.41
CA ILE A 41 -25.85 -35.54 -3.44
C ILE A 41 -26.47 -34.17 -3.22
N LEU A 42 -26.18 -33.56 -2.07
CA LEU A 42 -26.66 -32.22 -1.77
C LEU A 42 -25.88 -31.19 -2.60
N PRO A 43 -26.55 -30.15 -3.14
CA PRO A 43 -25.85 -29.00 -3.71
C PRO A 43 -24.92 -28.37 -2.67
N ASN A 44 -23.78 -27.86 -3.13
CA ASN A 44 -22.74 -27.34 -2.27
C ASN A 44 -22.79 -25.82 -2.24
N ILE A 45 -23.14 -25.24 -1.10
CA ILE A 45 -23.07 -23.80 -0.87
C ILE A 45 -21.65 -23.40 -0.49
N THR A 46 -21.20 -22.28 -1.04
CA THR A 46 -19.90 -21.68 -0.75
C THR A 46 -20.03 -20.18 -0.54
N VAL A 47 -19.09 -19.63 0.22
CA VAL A 47 -18.88 -18.18 0.31
C VAL A 47 -17.48 -17.86 -0.15
N THR A 48 -17.34 -16.78 -0.91
CA THR A 48 -16.04 -16.28 -1.40
C THR A 48 -15.97 -14.78 -1.20
N ALA A 49 -14.82 -14.26 -0.79
CA ALA A 49 -14.51 -12.85 -0.92
C ALA A 49 -13.98 -12.64 -2.35
N ASN A 50 -14.90 -12.38 -3.29
CA ASN A 50 -14.55 -12.19 -4.70
C ASN A 50 -13.88 -10.84 -4.93
N ASP A 51 -14.07 -9.91 -4.00
CA ASP A 51 -13.24 -8.73 -3.83
C ASP A 51 -12.79 -8.65 -2.36
N PRO A 52 -11.62 -9.24 -2.02
CA PRO A 52 -11.20 -9.42 -0.62
C PRO A 52 -10.56 -8.16 0.00
N ILE A 53 -10.45 -7.07 -0.75
CA ILE A 53 -9.77 -5.84 -0.33
C ILE A 53 -10.74 -4.68 -0.47
N ALA A 54 -10.88 -3.87 0.57
CA ALA A 54 -11.64 -2.64 0.55
C ALA A 54 -10.76 -1.49 1.05
N THR A 55 -10.99 -0.28 0.55
CA THR A 55 -10.25 0.91 1.00
C THR A 55 -11.19 2.08 1.26
N ASP A 56 -10.85 2.91 2.24
CA ASP A 56 -11.51 4.19 2.55
C ASP A 56 -11.55 5.18 1.36
N ASN A 57 -10.75 4.94 0.32
CA ASN A 57 -10.72 5.71 -0.92
C ASN A 57 -11.85 5.40 -1.90
N GLY A 58 -12.88 4.69 -1.44
CA GLY A 58 -14.07 4.34 -2.22
C GLY A 58 -13.98 3.02 -2.96
N ASP A 59 -12.96 2.19 -2.68
CA ASP A 59 -12.94 0.80 -3.16
C ASP A 59 -13.71 -0.10 -2.19
N THR A 60 -14.64 -0.88 -2.71
CA THR A 60 -15.55 -1.69 -1.89
C THR A 60 -15.14 -3.14 -1.88
N GLY A 61 -15.16 -3.79 -0.72
CA GLY A 61 -15.01 -5.23 -0.65
C GLY A 61 -16.32 -5.94 -1.01
N GLN A 62 -16.25 -7.19 -1.45
CA GLN A 62 -17.43 -7.95 -1.82
C GLN A 62 -17.30 -9.42 -1.45
N PHE A 63 -18.38 -9.92 -0.84
CA PHE A 63 -18.64 -11.33 -0.66
C PHE A 63 -19.64 -11.83 -1.70
N THR A 64 -19.44 -13.03 -2.20
CA THR A 64 -20.41 -13.78 -3.00
C THR A 64 -20.76 -15.09 -2.28
N ILE A 65 -22.05 -15.32 -2.08
CA ILE A 65 -22.63 -16.59 -1.66
C ILE A 65 -23.10 -17.29 -2.93
N ASP A 66 -22.60 -18.50 -3.17
CA ASP A 66 -22.94 -19.33 -4.34
C ASP A 66 -23.55 -20.65 -3.87
N LEU A 67 -24.74 -20.96 -4.34
CA LEU A 67 -25.52 -22.15 -4.02
C LEU A 67 -25.10 -23.39 -4.82
N GLY A 68 -24.26 -23.24 -5.84
CA GLY A 68 -23.85 -24.28 -6.78
C GLY A 68 -24.92 -24.61 -7.83
N GLY A 69 -25.94 -23.75 -7.99
CA GLY A 69 -27.03 -23.88 -8.96
C GLY A 69 -28.30 -23.12 -8.56
N GLU A 70 -29.18 -22.88 -9.54
CA GLU A 70 -30.42 -22.12 -9.34
C GLU A 70 -31.36 -22.81 -8.34
N THR A 71 -32.04 -22.00 -7.52
CA THR A 71 -33.08 -22.49 -6.61
C THR A 71 -34.47 -22.42 -7.26
N PRO A 72 -35.34 -23.41 -7.06
CA PRO A 72 -36.73 -23.33 -7.55
C PRO A 72 -37.64 -22.50 -6.62
N ILE A 73 -37.16 -22.14 -5.44
CA ILE A 73 -37.90 -21.43 -4.39
C ILE A 73 -36.96 -20.43 -3.70
N ASP A 74 -37.52 -19.33 -3.22
CA ASP A 74 -36.78 -18.36 -2.42
C ASP A 74 -36.07 -19.06 -1.23
N LEU A 75 -34.76 -18.83 -1.09
CA LEU A 75 -33.94 -19.43 -0.06
C LEU A 75 -33.42 -18.37 0.91
N THR A 76 -33.82 -18.47 2.17
CA THR A 76 -33.29 -17.59 3.24
C THR A 76 -31.99 -18.13 3.79
N ILE A 77 -30.94 -17.30 3.78
CA ILE A 77 -29.63 -17.59 4.35
C ILE A 77 -29.40 -16.67 5.54
N ASN A 78 -29.15 -17.25 6.71
CA ASN A 78 -28.72 -16.49 7.88
C ASN A 78 -27.20 -16.30 7.82
N PHE A 79 -26.75 -15.10 8.15
CA PHE A 79 -25.33 -14.75 8.17
C PHE A 79 -24.96 -13.90 9.38
N THR A 80 -23.67 -13.91 9.70
CA THR A 80 -23.03 -13.04 10.67
C THR A 80 -21.86 -12.31 10.01
N LEU A 81 -21.79 -10.99 10.20
CA LEU A 81 -20.58 -10.19 9.95
C LEU A 81 -19.89 -9.95 11.29
N SER A 82 -18.60 -10.25 11.37
CA SER A 82 -17.76 -10.11 12.56
C SER A 82 -16.35 -9.75 12.14
N GLY A 83 -15.44 -9.47 13.06
CA GLY A 83 -14.04 -9.20 12.72
C GLY A 83 -13.48 -8.12 13.63
N MET A 84 -12.46 -7.42 13.14
CA MET A 84 -11.91 -6.26 13.85
C MET A 84 -12.74 -5.00 13.56
N ALA A 85 -13.26 -4.88 12.33
CA ALA A 85 -14.08 -3.75 11.92
C ALA A 85 -15.49 -3.77 12.54
N GLU A 86 -15.94 -2.62 13.02
CA GLU A 86 -17.23 -2.27 13.55
C GLU A 86 -18.16 -1.70 12.46
N ASN A 87 -19.31 -2.36 12.25
CA ASN A 87 -20.33 -1.83 11.34
C ASN A 87 -20.84 -0.48 11.86
N THR A 88 -21.03 0.47 10.94
CA THR A 88 -21.37 1.88 11.14
C THR A 88 -20.26 2.79 11.67
N VAL A 89 -19.12 2.23 12.08
CA VAL A 89 -17.93 3.00 12.45
C VAL A 89 -16.94 2.92 11.29
N ASP A 90 -16.54 1.70 10.93
CA ASP A 90 -15.44 1.48 9.96
C ASP A 90 -15.95 1.02 8.60
N TYR A 91 -17.17 0.45 8.57
CA TYR A 91 -17.83 0.09 7.31
C TYR A 91 -19.35 0.18 7.38
N THR A 92 -19.96 0.24 6.20
CA THR A 92 -21.37 -0.10 5.99
C THR A 92 -21.47 -1.30 5.05
N TYR A 93 -22.62 -1.97 5.01
CA TYR A 93 -22.84 -3.04 4.06
C TYR A 93 -24.21 -2.96 3.38
N ALA A 94 -24.27 -3.51 2.16
CA ALA A 94 -25.48 -3.64 1.36
C ALA A 94 -25.57 -5.02 0.71
N THR A 95 -26.78 -5.51 0.47
CA THR A 95 -27.04 -6.79 -0.21
C THR A 95 -27.52 -6.54 -1.66
N GLY A 96 -27.21 -7.46 -2.57
CA GLY A 96 -27.34 -7.26 -4.03
C GLY A 96 -28.77 -7.27 -4.58
N HIS A 97 -29.68 -8.07 -4.02
CA HIS A 97 -31.09 -8.13 -4.46
C HIS A 97 -32.05 -7.28 -3.61
N THR A 98 -33.29 -7.11 -4.08
CA THR A 98 -34.37 -6.42 -3.35
C THR A 98 -35.38 -7.44 -2.81
N GLY A 99 -35.71 -7.38 -1.51
CA GLY A 99 -36.67 -8.32 -0.89
C GLY A 99 -36.59 -8.30 0.64
N PRO A 100 -37.33 -9.18 1.34
CA PRO A 100 -37.19 -9.34 2.79
C PRO A 100 -35.75 -9.72 3.19
N GLY A 101 -35.20 -9.05 4.22
CA GLY A 101 -33.82 -9.29 4.66
C GLY A 101 -32.75 -8.56 3.81
N HIS A 102 -33.15 -7.89 2.74
CA HIS A 102 -32.24 -7.04 1.98
C HIS A 102 -32.26 -5.62 2.53
N PHE A 103 -31.08 -5.11 2.88
CA PHE A 103 -30.92 -3.79 3.47
C PHE A 103 -30.02 -2.96 2.59
N ALA A 104 -30.48 -1.75 2.24
CA ALA A 104 -29.61 -0.71 1.69
C ALA A 104 -28.65 -0.15 2.76
N TYR A 105 -29.00 -0.32 4.04
CA TYR A 105 -28.21 0.04 5.21
C TYR A 105 -28.78 -0.66 6.45
N ASN A 106 -27.93 -1.26 7.29
CA ASN A 106 -28.31 -1.83 8.60
C ASN A 106 -27.45 -1.21 9.71
N PRO A 107 -28.04 -0.47 10.67
CA PRO A 107 -27.29 0.20 11.74
C PRO A 107 -26.97 -0.70 12.95
N ALA A 108 -27.10 -2.02 12.84
CA ALA A 108 -26.77 -2.93 13.94
C ALA A 108 -25.26 -2.88 14.24
N ALA A 109 -24.89 -2.80 15.52
CA ALA A 109 -23.49 -2.87 15.93
C ALA A 109 -22.88 -4.26 15.64
N SER A 110 -21.57 -4.31 15.41
CA SER A 110 -20.83 -5.56 15.26
C SER A 110 -20.85 -6.41 16.55
N PRO A 111 -20.90 -7.76 16.46
CA PRO A 111 -21.14 -8.53 15.25
C PRO A 111 -22.60 -8.42 14.78
N VAL A 112 -22.78 -8.26 13.47
CA VAL A 112 -24.10 -8.13 12.86
C VAL A 112 -24.64 -9.52 12.52
N SER A 113 -25.69 -9.96 13.19
CA SER A 113 -26.46 -11.14 12.77
C SER A 113 -27.68 -10.74 11.98
N SER A 114 -27.82 -11.26 10.76
CA SER A 114 -28.93 -10.94 9.86
C SER A 114 -29.26 -12.12 8.95
N PHE A 115 -30.15 -11.91 7.99
CA PHE A 115 -30.51 -12.86 6.97
C PHE A 115 -30.72 -12.15 5.64
N LEU A 116 -30.53 -12.87 4.53
CA LEU A 116 -30.92 -12.44 3.19
C LEU A 116 -31.71 -13.56 2.50
N THR A 117 -32.41 -13.22 1.42
CA THR A 117 -33.14 -14.19 0.60
C THR A 117 -32.60 -14.20 -0.81
N ILE A 118 -32.11 -15.35 -1.26
CA ILE A 118 -31.75 -15.60 -2.66
C ILE A 118 -33.03 -15.96 -3.40
N PRO A 119 -33.47 -15.18 -4.42
CA PRO A 119 -34.73 -15.43 -5.11
C PRO A 119 -34.75 -16.76 -5.87
N ALA A 120 -35.95 -17.31 -6.07
CA ALA A 120 -36.15 -18.42 -6.99
C ALA A 120 -35.65 -18.05 -8.41
N GLY A 121 -34.86 -18.94 -9.01
CA GLY A 121 -34.20 -18.76 -10.30
C GLY A 121 -32.82 -18.11 -10.22
N SER A 122 -32.35 -17.74 -9.02
CA SER A 122 -30.99 -17.28 -8.77
C SER A 122 -30.16 -18.38 -8.10
N ASP A 123 -28.85 -18.34 -8.33
CA ASP A 123 -27.84 -19.22 -7.73
C ASP A 123 -26.84 -18.49 -6.82
N THR A 124 -26.83 -17.15 -6.88
CA THR A 124 -25.83 -16.30 -6.23
C THR A 124 -26.44 -15.08 -5.56
N GLU A 125 -25.74 -14.58 -4.54
CA GLU A 125 -26.05 -13.32 -3.86
C GLU A 125 -24.77 -12.63 -3.38
N THR A 126 -24.75 -11.31 -3.42
CA THR A 126 -23.59 -10.52 -3.01
C THR A 126 -23.87 -9.71 -1.75
N ILE A 127 -22.85 -9.58 -0.89
CA ILE A 127 -22.80 -8.60 0.20
C ILE A 127 -21.62 -7.68 -0.08
N THR A 128 -21.90 -6.39 -0.29
CA THR A 128 -20.88 -5.37 -0.53
C THR A 128 -20.54 -4.67 0.78
N ILE A 129 -19.25 -4.54 1.06
CA ILE A 129 -18.67 -3.82 2.19
C ILE A 129 -18.14 -2.49 1.67
N THR A 130 -18.63 -1.38 2.23
CA THR A 130 -18.20 -0.03 1.89
C THR A 130 -17.52 0.57 3.11
N PRO A 131 -16.18 0.70 3.10
CA PRO A 131 -15.45 1.35 4.17
C PRO A 131 -15.94 2.78 4.43
N ILE A 132 -15.81 3.23 5.67
CA ILE A 132 -16.07 4.60 6.08
C ILE A 132 -14.72 5.25 6.34
N ASP A 133 -14.42 6.34 5.64
CA ASP A 133 -13.25 7.17 5.95
C ASP A 133 -13.57 8.06 7.17
N ASP A 134 -12.98 7.72 8.31
CA ASP A 134 -13.07 8.49 9.56
C ASP A 134 -11.79 9.30 9.85
N GLY A 135 -10.78 9.21 8.99
CA GLY A 135 -9.49 9.87 9.09
C GLY A 135 -8.53 9.31 10.14
N LEU A 136 -8.84 8.18 10.77
CA LEU A 136 -7.95 7.46 11.67
C LEU A 136 -7.17 6.39 10.89
N GLY A 137 -5.91 6.16 11.27
CA GLY A 137 -5.15 5.01 10.74
C GLY A 137 -5.11 3.92 11.79
N GLU A 138 -6.14 3.09 11.85
CA GLU A 138 -6.33 2.08 12.87
C GLU A 138 -5.62 0.76 12.52
N GLY A 139 -5.20 0.62 11.26
CA GLY A 139 -4.48 -0.54 10.74
C GLY A 139 -5.27 -1.27 9.67
N THR A 140 -4.86 -2.51 9.39
CA THR A 140 -5.72 -3.41 8.59
C THR A 140 -6.82 -3.94 9.48
N GLU A 141 -8.05 -3.61 9.13
CA GLU A 141 -9.22 -4.17 9.76
C GLU A 141 -9.80 -5.32 8.94
N THR A 142 -10.69 -6.11 9.54
CA THR A 142 -11.28 -7.26 8.86
C THR A 142 -12.78 -7.32 9.07
N VAL A 143 -13.51 -7.63 7.99
CA VAL A 143 -14.89 -8.09 8.03
C VAL A 143 -14.91 -9.54 7.60
N THR A 144 -15.37 -10.42 8.46
CA THR A 144 -15.51 -11.86 8.23
C THR A 144 -16.99 -12.19 8.12
N LEU A 145 -17.41 -12.61 6.92
CA LEU A 145 -18.72 -13.18 6.66
C LEU A 145 -18.73 -14.63 7.11
N THR A 146 -19.72 -15.02 7.90
CA THR A 146 -20.04 -16.43 8.21
C THR A 146 -21.49 -16.72 7.88
N ILE A 147 -21.78 -17.78 7.15
CA ILE A 147 -23.15 -18.22 6.85
C ILE A 147 -23.54 -19.45 7.65
N THR A 148 -24.85 -19.60 7.88
CA THR A 148 -25.44 -20.87 8.32
C THR A 148 -25.90 -21.66 7.10
N VAL A 149 -25.35 -22.86 6.91
CA VAL A 149 -25.75 -23.75 5.81
C VAL A 149 -27.23 -24.15 5.98
N PRO A 150 -28.10 -23.88 5.00
CA PRO A 150 -29.51 -24.26 5.08
C PRO A 150 -29.72 -25.76 4.92
N ASP A 151 -30.83 -26.27 5.46
CA ASP A 151 -31.21 -27.68 5.30
C ASP A 151 -31.28 -28.06 3.81
N GLY A 152 -30.68 -29.20 3.45
CA GLY A 152 -30.64 -29.69 2.07
C GLY A 152 -29.45 -29.21 1.24
N TYR A 153 -28.49 -28.49 1.84
CA TYR A 153 -27.22 -28.12 1.22
C TYR A 153 -26.04 -28.72 2.01
N ALA A 154 -24.93 -28.96 1.33
CA ALA A 154 -23.62 -29.19 1.95
C ALA A 154 -22.81 -27.88 1.95
N GLY A 155 -21.94 -27.65 2.93
CA GLY A 155 -21.10 -26.44 2.99
C GLY A 155 -19.61 -26.77 2.95
N SER A 156 -18.92 -26.36 1.88
CA SER A 156 -17.46 -26.54 1.75
C SER A 156 -16.65 -25.33 2.19
N ALA A 157 -17.25 -24.14 2.17
CA ALA A 157 -16.68 -22.90 2.71
C ALA A 157 -17.83 -22.06 3.27
N THR A 158 -17.87 -21.88 4.59
CA THR A 158 -18.96 -21.16 5.29
C THR A 158 -18.51 -19.82 5.85
N SER A 159 -17.22 -19.49 5.76
CA SER A 159 -16.70 -18.20 6.17
C SER A 159 -15.57 -17.72 5.27
N THR A 160 -15.47 -16.41 5.10
CA THR A 160 -14.41 -15.75 4.34
C THR A 160 -14.29 -14.29 4.82
N THR A 161 -13.21 -13.60 4.45
CA THR A 161 -12.84 -12.30 5.02
C THR A 161 -12.56 -11.29 3.92
N VAL A 162 -13.00 -10.06 4.14
CA VAL A 162 -12.59 -8.84 3.45
C VAL A 162 -11.69 -8.07 4.42
N GLU A 163 -10.54 -7.62 3.94
CA GLU A 163 -9.64 -6.71 4.65
C GLU A 163 -9.99 -5.27 4.27
N ILE A 164 -10.14 -4.40 5.28
CA ILE A 164 -10.30 -2.97 5.08
C ILE A 164 -8.94 -2.33 5.36
N PHE A 165 -8.49 -1.55 4.39
CA PHE A 165 -7.26 -0.79 4.49
C PHE A 165 -7.59 0.69 4.54
N GLU A 166 -7.22 1.32 5.65
CA GLU A 166 -7.38 2.76 5.87
C GLU A 166 -6.12 3.49 5.47
N ASP A 167 -6.25 4.65 4.85
CA ASP A 167 -5.19 5.61 4.69
C ASP A 167 -4.95 6.39 5.98
N PHE A 168 -3.73 6.88 6.15
CA PHE A 168 -3.38 7.73 7.27
C PHE A 168 -3.28 9.19 6.80
N THR A 169 -4.14 10.08 7.29
CA THR A 169 -4.19 11.48 6.84
C THR A 169 -3.79 12.48 7.91
N LEU A 170 -2.78 13.31 7.61
CA LEU A 170 -2.38 14.49 8.37
C LEU A 170 -2.99 15.74 7.74
N SER A 171 -4.22 16.05 8.16
CA SER A 171 -5.01 17.16 7.60
C SER A 171 -4.31 18.53 7.70
N ASP A 172 -3.56 18.76 8.76
CA ASP A 172 -2.83 20.03 8.99
C ASP A 172 -1.65 20.21 8.03
N LEU A 173 -1.11 19.11 7.50
CA LEU A 173 -0.02 19.08 6.52
C LEU A 173 -0.50 18.85 5.09
N SER A 174 -1.79 18.57 4.89
CA SER A 174 -2.30 18.08 3.60
C SER A 174 -1.46 16.90 3.09
N MET A 175 -1.22 15.93 3.97
CA MET A 175 -0.42 14.73 3.67
C MET A 175 -1.28 13.49 3.91
N THR A 176 -1.42 12.65 2.89
CA THR A 176 -2.09 11.35 2.98
C THR A 176 -1.06 10.26 2.73
N LEU A 177 -1.05 9.22 3.58
CA LEU A 177 -0.25 8.02 3.39
C LEU A 177 -1.19 6.87 3.03
N LYS A 178 -0.94 6.28 1.87
CA LYS A 178 -1.66 5.14 1.34
C LYS A 178 -1.37 3.90 2.14
N SER A 179 -2.41 3.16 2.52
CA SER A 179 -2.24 1.84 3.12
C SER A 179 -1.60 0.86 2.13
N ILE A 180 -0.56 0.16 2.56
CA ILE A 180 0.19 -0.81 1.76
C ILE A 180 0.09 -2.18 2.43
N PRO A 181 -0.57 -3.17 1.79
CA PRO A 181 -0.78 -4.48 2.39
C PRO A 181 0.53 -5.25 2.58
N ALA A 182 0.56 -6.13 3.58
CA ALA A 182 1.60 -7.15 3.66
C ALA A 182 1.57 -8.05 2.40
N GLY A 183 2.73 -8.51 1.95
CA GLY A 183 2.80 -9.34 0.76
C GLY A 183 4.19 -9.77 0.36
N THR A 184 4.27 -10.67 -0.62
CA THR A 184 5.52 -11.12 -1.21
C THR A 184 5.60 -10.66 -2.65
N PHE A 185 6.76 -10.14 -3.06
CA PHE A 185 7.02 -9.72 -4.44
C PHE A 185 8.42 -10.15 -4.91
N THR A 186 8.62 -10.08 -6.23
CA THR A 186 9.92 -10.31 -6.84
C THR A 186 10.67 -8.98 -6.95
N MET A 187 11.74 -8.82 -6.18
CA MET A 187 12.59 -7.63 -6.19
C MET A 187 13.72 -7.78 -7.22
N GLY A 188 14.04 -6.69 -7.92
CA GLY A 188 15.08 -6.63 -8.94
C GLY A 188 14.59 -6.88 -10.37
N SER A 189 15.52 -6.83 -11.33
CA SER A 189 15.24 -6.99 -12.77
C SER A 189 15.65 -8.37 -13.32
N PRO A 190 14.89 -8.93 -14.26
CA PRO A 190 15.16 -10.25 -14.84
C PRO A 190 16.50 -10.27 -15.56
N ASP A 191 17.29 -11.31 -15.34
CA ASP A 191 18.65 -11.42 -15.88
C ASP A 191 18.73 -11.99 -17.31
N ALA A 192 17.63 -12.58 -17.78
CA ALA A 192 17.53 -13.12 -19.13
C ALA A 192 17.84 -12.03 -20.18
N PRO A 193 18.71 -12.32 -21.17
CA PRO A 193 19.09 -11.31 -22.17
C PRO A 193 17.89 -10.70 -22.89
N GLY A 194 17.76 -9.38 -22.79
CA GLY A 194 16.68 -8.62 -23.42
C GLY A 194 15.32 -8.67 -22.70
N ALA A 195 15.22 -9.36 -21.55
CA ALA A 195 13.97 -9.40 -20.77
C ALA A 195 13.61 -8.03 -20.18
N GLU A 196 14.59 -7.30 -19.67
CA GLU A 196 14.43 -5.90 -19.28
C GLU A 196 15.58 -5.06 -19.88
N PRO A 197 15.33 -4.34 -20.98
CA PRO A 197 16.33 -3.47 -21.59
C PRO A 197 16.88 -2.45 -20.59
N TYR A 198 18.19 -2.21 -20.68
CA TYR A 198 18.91 -1.24 -19.85
C TYR A 198 19.06 -1.56 -18.37
N ARG A 199 18.78 -2.80 -17.93
CA ARG A 199 19.10 -3.24 -16.57
C ARG A 199 20.58 -3.08 -16.24
N ASP A 200 20.86 -2.59 -15.04
CA ASP A 200 22.19 -2.57 -14.46
C ASP A 200 22.54 -3.88 -13.73
N SER A 201 23.83 -4.12 -13.51
CA SER A 201 24.29 -5.41 -12.97
C SER A 201 24.01 -5.61 -11.48
N ASP A 202 23.65 -4.55 -10.75
CA ASP A 202 23.30 -4.56 -9.32
C ASP A 202 21.79 -4.60 -9.05
N GLU A 203 20.98 -4.70 -10.10
CA GLU A 203 19.54 -4.91 -10.00
C GLU A 203 19.17 -6.40 -9.86
N GLY A 204 20.15 -7.30 -9.80
CA GLY A 204 19.94 -8.73 -9.70
C GLY A 204 20.91 -9.45 -8.76
N PRO A 205 20.71 -10.76 -8.52
CA PRO A 205 19.62 -11.57 -9.09
C PRO A 205 18.24 -11.18 -8.54
N GLN A 206 17.19 -11.50 -9.31
CA GLN A 206 15.82 -11.42 -8.79
C GLN A 206 15.66 -12.37 -7.61
N HIS A 207 14.94 -11.93 -6.59
CA HIS A 207 14.71 -12.70 -5.37
C HIS A 207 13.36 -12.36 -4.75
N GLN A 208 12.84 -13.26 -3.93
CA GLN A 208 11.57 -13.05 -3.24
C GLN A 208 11.79 -12.20 -1.98
N VAL A 209 11.00 -11.14 -1.84
CA VAL A 209 10.98 -10.32 -0.63
C VAL A 209 9.57 -10.33 -0.08
N THR A 210 9.43 -10.61 1.21
CA THR A 210 8.17 -10.52 1.94
C THR A 210 8.18 -9.28 2.82
N ILE A 211 7.22 -8.39 2.60
CA ILE A 211 6.83 -7.35 3.55
C ILE A 211 5.84 -7.99 4.52
N SER A 212 6.23 -8.16 5.77
CA SER A 212 5.50 -9.03 6.72
C SER A 212 4.29 -8.37 7.37
N GLN A 213 4.22 -7.05 7.35
CA GLN A 213 3.19 -6.25 8.01
C GLN A 213 2.72 -5.14 7.09
N THR A 214 1.44 -4.80 7.19
CA THR A 214 0.89 -3.59 6.59
C THR A 214 1.65 -2.36 7.12
N PHE A 215 1.83 -1.39 6.25
CA PHE A 215 2.38 -0.09 6.59
C PHE A 215 1.73 0.96 5.69
N TRP A 216 2.06 2.24 5.89
CA TRP A 216 1.57 3.32 5.04
C TRP A 216 2.71 4.04 4.35
N MET A 217 2.52 4.46 3.10
CA MET A 217 3.47 5.26 2.34
C MET A 217 2.82 6.55 1.85
N ALA A 218 3.50 7.69 2.02
CA ALA A 218 3.04 8.97 1.50
C ALA A 218 2.69 8.89 0.01
N GLU A 219 1.50 9.38 -0.34
CA GLU A 219 0.96 9.30 -1.71
C GLU A 219 1.89 9.97 -2.73
N THR A 220 2.62 10.99 -2.30
CA THR A 220 3.57 11.78 -3.08
C THR A 220 4.91 11.85 -2.38
N GLU A 221 5.92 12.43 -3.03
CA GLU A 221 7.09 12.94 -2.32
C GLU A 221 6.69 14.02 -1.29
N THR A 222 7.52 14.17 -0.26
CA THR A 222 7.33 15.22 0.75
C THR A 222 7.43 16.58 0.08
N THR A 223 6.41 17.42 0.21
CA THR A 223 6.34 18.72 -0.47
C THR A 223 7.12 19.81 0.26
N VAL A 224 7.38 20.93 -0.44
CA VAL A 224 8.01 22.11 0.17
C VAL A 224 7.18 22.66 1.33
N ASP A 225 5.84 22.68 1.23
CA ASP A 225 4.97 23.16 2.31
C ASP A 225 4.98 22.25 3.55
N GLN A 226 4.96 20.93 3.34
CA GLN A 226 5.08 19.97 4.42
C GLN A 226 6.41 20.12 5.16
N PHE A 227 7.52 20.23 4.43
CA PHE A 227 8.83 20.44 5.04
C PHE A 227 8.96 21.81 5.71
N ARG A 228 8.30 22.86 5.16
CA ARG A 228 8.25 24.18 5.81
C ARG A 228 7.51 24.13 7.14
N ALA A 229 6.40 23.40 7.23
CA ALA A 229 5.67 23.24 8.48
C ALA A 229 6.56 22.62 9.57
N PHE A 230 7.36 21.61 9.23
CA PHE A 230 8.39 21.08 10.12
C PHE A 230 9.37 22.18 10.60
N LEU A 231 9.92 22.97 9.68
CA LEU A 231 10.86 24.04 10.04
C LEU A 231 10.22 25.14 10.91
N GLN A 232 8.92 25.41 10.73
CA GLN A 232 8.17 26.40 11.49
C GLN A 232 7.77 25.91 12.88
N ASP A 233 7.35 24.64 13.02
CA ASP A 233 6.94 24.06 14.29
C ASP A 233 8.16 23.76 15.17
N ALA A 234 9.26 23.30 14.55
CA ALA A 234 10.50 22.97 15.22
C ALA A 234 11.32 24.21 15.63
N THR A 235 10.71 25.22 16.26
CA THR A 235 11.32 26.47 16.78
C THR A 235 12.51 26.31 17.76
N GLY A 236 13.08 25.10 17.89
CA GLY A 236 14.36 24.79 18.53
C GLY A 236 15.27 23.81 17.78
N TYR A 237 14.98 23.46 16.53
CA TYR A 237 15.83 22.54 15.74
C TYR A 237 17.12 23.24 15.31
N THR A 238 18.25 22.66 15.72
CA THR A 238 19.60 23.17 15.45
C THR A 238 20.47 22.19 14.66
N GLY A 239 19.85 21.12 14.14
CA GLY A 239 20.54 20.16 13.28
C GLY A 239 20.78 20.73 11.88
N PRO A 240 21.74 20.20 11.10
CA PRO A 240 21.95 20.65 9.74
C PRO A 240 20.71 20.39 8.90
N VAL A 241 20.03 21.45 8.45
CA VAL A 241 19.31 21.39 7.18
C VAL A 241 20.41 21.18 6.15
N GLY A 242 20.46 19.99 5.54
CA GLY A 242 21.58 19.58 4.68
C GLY A 242 21.89 20.67 3.65
N MET A 243 23.12 21.17 3.67
CA MET A 243 23.56 22.19 2.73
C MET A 243 23.80 21.58 1.36
N ALA A 244 23.29 22.21 0.30
CA ALA A 244 23.63 21.92 -1.10
C ALA A 244 25.16 21.94 -1.29
N TYR A 245 25.78 20.79 -1.54
CA TYR A 245 27.19 20.75 -1.96
C TYR A 245 27.27 20.89 -3.48
N GLU A 246 27.69 22.05 -3.98
CA GLU A 246 28.12 22.20 -5.37
C GLU A 246 29.54 21.65 -5.54
N ASN A 247 29.67 20.47 -6.15
CA ASN A 247 30.96 20.10 -6.73
C ASN A 247 31.07 20.78 -8.09
N GLN A 248 31.71 21.96 -8.14
CA GLN A 248 32.14 22.54 -9.41
C GLN A 248 33.12 21.56 -10.06
N GLY A 249 32.72 20.98 -11.18
CA GLY A 249 33.56 20.04 -11.89
C GLY A 249 34.88 20.69 -12.31
N THR A 250 35.99 20.24 -11.72
CA THR A 250 37.26 20.09 -12.42
C THR A 250 38.10 18.98 -11.78
N SER A 251 38.29 17.88 -12.51
CA SER A 251 39.48 16.99 -12.49
C SER A 251 39.80 16.17 -11.21
N PRO A 252 40.26 14.91 -11.34
CA PRO A 252 40.32 13.96 -10.24
C PRO A 252 41.65 13.98 -9.47
N GLU A 253 42.08 15.10 -8.86
CA GLU A 253 43.31 15.09 -8.04
C GLU A 253 43.27 16.16 -6.95
N ASN A 254 42.80 15.82 -5.72
CA ASN A 254 43.44 16.40 -4.53
C ASN A 254 43.10 15.67 -3.21
N THR A 255 44.17 15.25 -2.57
CA THR A 255 44.28 14.72 -1.21
C THR A 255 44.23 15.85 -0.18
N GLY A 256 43.35 15.80 0.82
CA GLY A 256 43.39 16.79 1.91
C GLY A 256 42.28 16.65 2.96
N THR A 257 42.59 15.89 4.01
CA THR A 257 42.15 16.03 5.43
C THR A 257 40.87 16.82 5.76
N ALA A 258 39.87 16.10 6.27
CA ALA A 258 38.75 16.64 7.04
C ALA A 258 39.19 17.12 8.44
N SER A 259 38.61 18.24 8.92
CA SER A 259 38.47 18.58 10.35
C SER A 259 37.59 19.84 10.55
N GLU A 260 36.49 19.68 11.31
CA GLU A 260 35.86 20.55 12.34
C GLU A 260 35.69 22.07 12.07
N THR A 261 34.58 22.77 12.36
CA THR A 261 33.74 22.80 13.58
C THR A 261 32.37 23.47 13.29
N TYR A 262 31.31 23.06 14.01
CA TYR A 262 29.95 23.63 14.00
C TYR A 262 29.83 24.90 14.88
N SER A 263 29.00 25.86 14.48
CA SER A 263 28.43 26.88 15.38
C SER A 263 27.07 27.34 14.87
N ILE A 264 26.04 27.18 15.70
CA ILE A 264 24.66 27.64 15.53
C ILE A 264 24.57 29.08 16.09
N ILE A 265 23.91 30.02 15.40
CA ILE A 265 23.49 31.31 15.98
C ILE A 265 21.99 31.55 15.77
N ASP A 266 21.36 31.92 16.90
CA ASP A 266 20.00 32.37 17.21
C ASP A 266 19.45 33.48 16.28
N PRO A 267 18.17 33.42 15.83
CA PRO A 267 17.57 34.41 14.92
C PRO A 267 17.06 35.69 15.62
N LYS A 268 17.81 36.25 16.57
CA LYS A 268 17.62 37.65 16.99
C LYS A 268 18.93 38.42 16.93
N GLU A 269 18.88 39.49 16.14
CA GLU A 269 19.92 40.48 15.86
C GLU A 269 20.83 40.12 14.67
N GLY A 270 20.62 40.86 13.57
CA GLY A 270 21.25 40.61 12.28
C GLY A 270 22.75 40.87 12.26
N VAL A 271 23.49 39.88 11.77
CA VAL A 271 24.68 40.05 10.92
C VAL A 271 24.89 38.80 10.06
N ALA A 272 25.38 39.02 8.84
CA ALA A 272 25.43 38.08 7.72
C ALA A 272 26.18 36.76 7.99
N PHE A 273 25.55 35.65 7.60
CA PHE A 273 26.18 34.34 7.45
C PHE A 273 26.45 34.06 5.96
N GLY A 274 27.65 33.57 5.67
CA GLY A 274 28.09 33.18 4.34
C GLY A 274 27.16 32.14 3.70
N GLU A 275 26.76 32.45 2.47
CA GLU A 275 25.74 31.84 1.62
C GLU A 275 25.81 30.31 1.46
N TYR A 276 25.09 29.54 2.26
CA TYR A 276 24.61 28.19 1.90
C TYR A 276 23.36 27.85 2.73
N SER A 277 22.25 28.52 2.42
CA SER A 277 20.91 28.22 2.94
C SER A 277 20.16 27.32 1.96
N CYS A 278 19.43 26.29 2.43
CA CYS A 278 18.26 25.80 1.72
C CYS A 278 17.21 26.94 1.80
N PRO A 279 16.98 27.74 0.75
CA PRO A 279 16.36 29.04 0.91
C PRO A 279 14.85 28.92 0.70
N ILE A 280 14.13 28.19 1.55
CA ILE A 280 12.66 28.30 1.54
C ILE A 280 12.35 29.72 2.02
N ASN A 281 12.01 30.59 1.07
CA ASN A 281 11.57 31.96 1.28
C ASN A 281 10.21 31.95 1.99
N ASP A 282 9.86 33.07 2.62
CA ASP A 282 8.59 33.26 3.32
C ASP A 282 7.36 33.04 2.40
N ASP A 283 7.54 33.16 1.08
CA ASP A 283 6.52 32.98 0.04
C ASP A 283 6.47 31.57 -0.55
N ALA A 284 7.06 30.60 0.13
CA ALA A 284 7.19 29.20 -0.28
C ALA A 284 8.21 28.87 -1.35
N THR A 285 8.75 29.88 -2.03
CA THR A 285 9.73 29.65 -3.09
C THR A 285 11.09 29.29 -2.54
N PHE A 286 11.92 28.57 -3.28
CA PHE A 286 13.34 28.52 -2.99
C PHE A 286 14.17 28.68 -4.25
N THR A 287 15.21 29.50 -4.17
CA THR A 287 16.09 29.74 -5.32
C THR A 287 17.25 28.76 -5.31
N LEU A 288 17.46 28.06 -6.42
CA LEU A 288 18.69 27.32 -6.67
C LEU A 288 19.30 27.76 -7.99
N ARG A 289 20.57 28.16 -7.99
CA ARG A 289 21.29 28.64 -9.20
C ARG A 289 20.59 29.79 -9.97
N GLY A 290 19.83 30.64 -9.27
CA GLY A 290 19.10 31.75 -9.88
C GLY A 290 17.77 31.37 -10.55
N ASN A 291 17.41 30.08 -10.56
CA ASN A 291 16.07 29.63 -10.91
C ASN A 291 15.22 29.56 -9.64
N VAL A 292 13.97 29.99 -9.74
CA VAL A 292 12.98 29.89 -8.66
C VAL A 292 12.37 28.50 -8.74
N TYR A 293 12.68 27.65 -7.77
CA TYR A 293 12.03 26.36 -7.52
C TYR A 293 10.96 26.56 -6.44
N GLY A 294 10.00 25.63 -6.31
CA GLY A 294 8.99 25.71 -5.26
C GLY A 294 8.07 26.94 -5.39
N THR A 295 7.84 27.45 -6.62
CA THR A 295 6.87 28.53 -6.85
C THR A 295 5.46 28.19 -6.35
N SER A 296 5.20 26.90 -6.18
CA SER A 296 4.03 26.33 -5.54
C SER A 296 4.48 25.38 -4.43
N GLY A 297 3.77 25.41 -3.30
CA GLY A 297 4.04 24.61 -2.12
C GLY A 297 3.87 23.10 -2.30
N ASP A 298 3.33 22.69 -3.44
CA ASP A 298 3.04 21.31 -3.86
C ASP A 298 4.18 20.68 -4.70
N GLN A 299 5.30 21.37 -4.94
CA GLN A 299 6.48 20.72 -5.52
C GLN A 299 7.21 19.84 -4.48
N PRO A 300 7.95 18.80 -4.92
CA PRO A 300 8.72 17.96 -4.02
C PRO A 300 9.87 18.74 -3.37
N MET A 301 10.10 18.48 -2.09
CA MET A 301 11.23 19.03 -1.35
C MET A 301 12.53 18.37 -1.80
N VAL A 302 13.45 19.16 -2.35
CA VAL A 302 14.76 18.71 -2.85
C VAL A 302 15.92 19.41 -2.13
N ALA A 303 17.15 19.03 -2.47
CA ALA A 303 18.37 19.52 -1.82
C ALA A 303 18.40 19.22 -0.31
N VAL A 304 17.71 18.14 0.08
CA VAL A 304 17.60 17.66 1.46
C VAL A 304 18.54 16.47 1.65
N SER A 305 19.34 16.49 2.71
CA SER A 305 20.22 15.38 3.04
C SER A 305 19.43 14.23 3.66
N HIS A 306 19.99 13.02 3.63
CA HIS A 306 19.39 11.87 4.30
C HIS A 306 19.14 12.14 5.80
N ALA A 307 20.05 12.87 6.46
CA ALA A 307 19.88 13.24 7.87
C ALA A 307 18.71 14.20 8.08
N ALA A 308 18.56 15.22 7.24
CA ALA A 308 17.46 16.17 7.33
C ALA A 308 16.10 15.50 7.04
N ALA A 309 16.05 14.58 6.07
CA ALA A 309 14.86 13.78 5.80
C ALA A 309 14.46 12.91 7.01
N ASN A 310 15.43 12.28 7.69
CA ASN A 310 15.13 11.54 8.93
C ASN A 310 14.67 12.44 10.07
N ASN A 311 15.17 13.68 10.16
CA ASN A 311 14.70 14.60 11.20
C ASN A 311 13.25 15.04 10.98
N PHE A 312 12.82 15.20 9.73
CA PHE A 312 11.41 15.38 9.38
C PHE A 312 10.57 14.17 9.84
N CYS A 313 11.03 12.95 9.56
CA CYS A 313 10.36 11.72 10.01
C CYS A 313 10.31 11.61 11.55
N THR A 314 11.38 11.97 12.25
CA THR A 314 11.40 12.00 13.72
C THR A 314 10.39 13.00 14.27
N TRP A 315 10.32 14.20 13.68
CA TRP A 315 9.35 15.22 14.08
C TRP A 315 7.91 14.72 13.92
N LEU A 316 7.56 14.11 12.77
CA LEU A 316 6.25 13.49 12.58
C LEU A 316 5.99 12.41 13.63
N THR A 317 6.97 11.53 13.88
CA THR A 317 6.85 10.46 14.88
C THR A 317 6.56 11.02 16.27
N GLU A 318 7.32 12.01 16.72
CA GLU A 318 7.14 12.63 18.04
C GLU A 318 5.78 13.31 18.16
N ARG A 319 5.41 14.09 17.14
CA ARG A 319 4.14 14.83 17.08
C ARG A 319 2.94 13.89 17.17
N GLU A 320 2.92 12.86 16.33
CA GLU A 320 1.79 11.93 16.23
C GLU A 320 1.77 10.91 17.37
N THR A 321 2.92 10.55 17.93
CA THR A 321 2.97 9.75 19.17
C THR A 321 2.33 10.51 20.34
N LEU A 322 2.62 11.81 20.47
CA LEU A 322 2.03 12.66 21.52
C LEU A 322 0.54 12.90 21.31
N ALA A 323 0.10 12.93 20.06
CA ALA A 323 -1.32 13.00 19.70
C ALA A 323 -2.06 11.67 19.87
N HIS A 324 -1.35 10.56 20.09
CA HIS A 324 -1.89 9.20 20.14
C HIS A 324 -2.60 8.77 18.85
N THR A 325 -2.10 9.25 17.70
CA THR A 325 -2.69 9.00 16.38
C THR A 325 -2.02 7.87 15.63
N ILE A 326 -0.78 7.47 15.99
CA ILE A 326 -0.08 6.34 15.35
C ILE A 326 -0.10 5.05 16.17
N PRO A 327 -0.09 3.87 15.53
CA PRO A 327 -0.06 2.58 16.24
C PRO A 327 1.19 2.38 17.10
N THR A 328 1.05 1.63 18.19
CA THR A 328 2.20 1.28 19.05
C THR A 328 3.22 0.46 18.26
N GLY A 329 4.50 0.87 18.30
CA GLY A 329 5.58 0.19 17.60
C GLY A 329 5.81 0.67 16.17
N TYR A 330 5.02 1.64 15.70
CA TYR A 330 5.20 2.30 14.40
C TYR A 330 5.91 3.64 14.56
N ALA A 331 6.58 4.07 13.49
CA ALA A 331 7.22 5.37 13.39
C ALA A 331 7.18 5.87 11.95
N PHE A 332 7.18 7.20 11.80
CA PHE A 332 7.52 7.79 10.52
C PHE A 332 9.01 7.59 10.25
N ARG A 333 9.36 7.14 9.06
CA ARG A 333 10.75 6.94 8.62
C ARG A 333 10.85 6.99 7.10
N LEU A 334 12.09 6.98 6.61
CA LEU A 334 12.32 6.69 5.20
C LEU A 334 11.94 5.22 4.90
N PRO A 335 11.41 4.92 3.70
CA PRO A 335 11.15 3.55 3.30
C PRO A 335 12.44 2.75 3.24
N THR A 336 12.37 1.45 3.53
CA THR A 336 13.42 0.54 3.07
C THR A 336 13.42 0.49 1.55
N GLU A 337 14.53 0.07 0.96
CA GLU A 337 14.59 -0.12 -0.49
C GLU A 337 13.56 -1.15 -0.97
N ALA A 338 13.32 -2.19 -0.18
CA ALA A 338 12.31 -3.20 -0.44
C ALA A 338 10.89 -2.64 -0.39
N GLU A 339 10.56 -1.86 0.64
CA GLU A 339 9.27 -1.18 0.73
C GLU A 339 9.06 -0.24 -0.45
N TRP A 340 10.09 0.52 -0.84
CA TRP A 340 10.02 1.42 -1.98
C TRP A 340 9.75 0.68 -3.30
N GLU A 341 10.47 -0.42 -3.58
CA GLU A 341 10.25 -1.18 -4.81
C GLU A 341 8.89 -1.89 -4.82
N TYR A 342 8.48 -2.45 -3.68
CA TYR A 342 7.16 -3.06 -3.51
C TYR A 342 6.05 -2.05 -3.84
N CYS A 343 6.16 -0.86 -3.26
CA CYS A 343 5.25 0.25 -3.49
C CYS A 343 5.27 0.73 -4.94
N CYS A 344 6.46 0.92 -5.53
CA CYS A 344 6.61 1.35 -6.91
C CYS A 344 5.92 0.39 -7.88
N ARG A 345 6.11 -0.92 -7.67
CA ARG A 345 5.55 -1.97 -8.51
C ARG A 345 4.05 -2.13 -8.37
N ALA A 346 3.49 -1.96 -7.17
CA ALA A 346 2.06 -2.15 -6.89
C ALA A 346 1.49 -3.44 -7.51
N GLY A 347 2.21 -4.56 -7.33
CA GLY A 347 1.88 -5.88 -7.88
C GLY A 347 2.42 -6.17 -9.29
N SER A 348 2.97 -5.19 -10.00
CA SER A 348 3.57 -5.38 -11.32
C SER A 348 4.95 -6.06 -11.27
N ILE A 349 5.20 -6.93 -12.25
CA ILE A 349 6.51 -7.58 -12.48
C ILE A 349 7.27 -6.99 -13.68
N THR A 350 6.73 -5.97 -14.34
CA THR A 350 7.34 -5.32 -15.51
C THR A 350 8.32 -4.22 -15.12
N ALA A 351 8.96 -3.59 -16.11
CA ALA A 351 9.92 -2.50 -15.89
C ALA A 351 9.29 -1.25 -15.25
N PHE A 352 8.02 -0.98 -15.55
CA PHE A 352 7.21 0.07 -14.94
C PHE A 352 5.89 -0.51 -14.42
N TYR A 353 5.21 0.15 -13.48
CA TYR A 353 3.95 -0.40 -12.94
C TYR A 353 2.84 -0.50 -13.99
N TYR A 354 2.89 0.32 -15.06
CA TYR A 354 1.91 0.32 -16.13
C TYR A 354 2.22 -0.69 -17.26
N GLY A 355 3.35 -1.40 -17.17
CA GLY A 355 3.78 -2.38 -18.17
C GLY A 355 5.23 -2.19 -18.61
N ASP A 356 5.65 -3.00 -19.58
CA ASP A 356 6.91 -2.80 -20.27
C ASP A 356 6.74 -1.72 -21.34
N ASP A 357 7.65 -0.74 -21.32
CA ASP A 357 7.76 0.30 -22.33
C ASP A 357 9.20 0.30 -22.82
N THR A 358 9.41 0.30 -24.13
CA THR A 358 10.75 0.13 -24.71
C THR A 358 10.92 1.04 -25.90
N THR A 359 12.09 1.67 -26.01
CA THR A 359 12.44 2.50 -27.16
C THR A 359 13.88 2.30 -27.58
N ILE A 360 14.24 2.89 -28.72
CA ILE A 360 15.50 2.64 -29.41
C ILE A 360 16.74 3.09 -28.60
N ASN A 361 16.60 4.08 -27.71
CA ASN A 361 17.76 4.72 -27.03
C ASN A 361 17.59 4.92 -25.52
N GLY A 362 16.55 4.35 -24.89
CA GLY A 362 16.28 4.47 -23.44
C GLY A 362 16.13 5.92 -22.96
N THR A 363 15.77 6.84 -23.88
CA THR A 363 15.73 8.29 -23.62
C THR A 363 14.31 8.83 -23.69
N THR A 364 13.56 8.50 -24.75
CA THR A 364 12.11 8.75 -24.87
C THR A 364 11.39 7.43 -24.67
N TYR A 365 10.24 7.41 -24.03
CA TYR A 365 9.42 6.21 -23.84
C TYR A 365 8.01 6.50 -24.39
N ASP A 366 7.31 5.49 -24.90
CA ASP A 366 6.06 5.70 -25.64
C ASP A 366 4.95 6.24 -24.71
N SER A 367 4.91 5.72 -23.48
CA SER A 367 3.85 6.00 -22.49
C SER A 367 4.37 6.64 -21.20
N LEU A 368 5.67 6.56 -20.88
CA LEU A 368 6.24 7.08 -19.61
C LEU A 368 5.86 8.55 -19.31
N SER A 369 5.62 9.37 -20.34
CA SER A 369 5.26 10.78 -20.17
C SER A 369 3.92 11.00 -19.44
N ASP A 370 3.04 10.01 -19.41
CA ASP A 370 1.77 10.03 -18.65
C ASP A 370 1.98 9.70 -17.15
N TYR A 371 3.12 9.09 -16.83
CA TYR A 371 3.41 8.50 -15.51
C TYR A 371 4.56 9.17 -14.76
N ALA A 372 5.40 9.94 -15.46
CA ALA A 372 6.61 10.51 -14.88
C ALA A 372 7.01 11.86 -15.48
N TRP A 373 7.69 12.66 -14.67
CA TRP A 373 8.54 13.76 -15.10
C TRP A 373 9.99 13.27 -15.21
N TYR A 374 10.55 13.27 -16.41
CA TYR A 374 11.89 12.78 -16.72
C TYR A 374 12.52 13.64 -17.82
N THR A 375 13.79 13.42 -18.18
CA THR A 375 14.54 14.32 -19.07
C THR A 375 13.77 14.68 -20.35
N ALA A 376 13.07 13.75 -20.98
CA ALA A 376 12.46 14.01 -22.29
C ALA A 376 11.25 14.97 -22.25
N ASN A 377 10.48 14.98 -21.16
CA ASN A 377 9.31 15.86 -21.02
C ASN A 377 9.54 17.04 -20.08
N ALA A 378 10.42 16.92 -19.09
CA ALA A 378 10.79 18.03 -18.21
C ALA A 378 11.67 19.07 -18.94
N TRP A 379 12.53 18.65 -19.88
CA TRP A 379 13.39 19.60 -20.63
C TRP A 379 12.75 20.14 -21.92
N SER A 380 11.59 19.62 -22.32
CA SER A 380 10.89 20.09 -23.54
C SER A 380 9.91 21.24 -23.28
N ILE A 381 9.66 21.57 -22.02
CA ILE A 381 8.96 22.79 -21.61
C ILE A 381 9.99 23.92 -21.59
N ALA A 382 9.83 24.90 -22.48
CA ALA A 382 10.80 25.98 -22.64
C ALA A 382 10.98 26.74 -21.30
N ASP A 383 12.23 26.78 -20.83
CA ASP A 383 12.73 27.48 -19.63
C ASP A 383 12.40 26.85 -18.25
N GLU A 384 11.81 25.65 -18.17
CA GLU A 384 11.46 24.97 -16.90
C GLU A 384 12.33 23.73 -16.63
N HIS A 385 13.62 23.92 -16.34
CA HIS A 385 14.53 22.83 -15.93
C HIS A 385 14.43 22.57 -14.42
N HIS A 386 13.27 22.09 -13.97
CA HIS A 386 13.01 21.86 -12.55
C HIS A 386 12.00 20.74 -12.27
N THR A 387 11.80 20.48 -10.98
CA THR A 387 10.75 19.62 -10.44
C THR A 387 9.36 20.15 -10.79
N HIS A 388 8.38 19.27 -10.90
CA HIS A 388 6.97 19.65 -11.11
C HIS A 388 6.15 19.41 -9.84
N PRO A 389 4.95 20.01 -9.73
CA PRO A 389 4.01 19.67 -8.67
C PRO A 389 3.84 18.16 -8.55
N VAL A 390 3.78 17.67 -7.32
CA VAL A 390 3.50 16.26 -7.06
C VAL A 390 2.07 15.92 -7.51
N ALA A 391 1.82 14.66 -7.83
CA ALA A 391 0.51 14.16 -8.29
C ALA A 391 0.01 14.76 -9.62
N ASP A 392 0.90 15.32 -10.45
CA ASP A 392 0.59 15.78 -11.81
C ASP A 392 0.61 14.66 -12.87
N LYS A 393 0.99 13.44 -12.47
CA LYS A 393 1.04 12.23 -13.30
C LYS A 393 0.07 11.17 -12.82
N LEU A 394 -0.10 10.10 -13.60
CA LEU A 394 -0.94 8.99 -13.17
C LEU A 394 -0.33 8.28 -11.95
N LYS A 395 -1.19 7.79 -11.07
CA LYS A 395 -0.84 6.97 -9.90
C LYS A 395 -0.79 5.48 -10.22
N ASN A 396 -0.09 4.71 -9.40
CA ASN A 396 -0.06 3.25 -9.51
C ASN A 396 -1.24 2.57 -8.80
N GLY A 397 -1.25 1.23 -8.77
CA GLY A 397 -2.32 0.42 -8.16
C GLY A 397 -2.49 0.58 -6.65
N PHE A 398 -1.49 1.11 -5.94
CA PHE A 398 -1.60 1.47 -4.52
C PHE A 398 -1.97 2.94 -4.30
N GLY A 399 -2.24 3.68 -5.38
CA GLY A 399 -2.60 5.09 -5.31
C GLY A 399 -1.42 6.03 -5.09
N LEU A 400 -0.18 5.57 -5.34
CA LEU A 400 1.04 6.38 -5.21
C LEU A 400 1.39 7.08 -6.51
N TYR A 401 1.77 8.35 -6.42
CA TYR A 401 2.20 9.20 -7.53
C TYR A 401 3.73 9.28 -7.62
N ASP A 402 4.19 9.63 -8.83
CA ASP A 402 5.58 10.02 -9.11
C ASP A 402 6.66 8.95 -8.82
N MET A 403 6.28 7.69 -8.63
CA MET A 403 7.20 6.56 -8.37
C MET A 403 8.21 6.26 -9.51
N HIS A 404 8.12 6.96 -10.63
CA HIS A 404 8.94 6.77 -11.83
C HIS A 404 9.61 8.08 -12.32
N GLY A 405 9.73 9.12 -11.50
CA GLY A 405 10.41 10.35 -11.92
C GLY A 405 10.19 11.49 -10.94
N ASN A 406 10.17 12.72 -11.46
CA ASN A 406 10.17 13.97 -10.71
C ASN A 406 11.45 14.12 -9.87
N VAL A 407 11.57 13.45 -8.74
CA VAL A 407 12.81 13.45 -7.94
C VAL A 407 13.24 12.05 -7.55
N LEU A 408 14.55 11.89 -7.42
CA LEU A 408 15.12 10.74 -6.74
C LEU A 408 14.74 10.78 -5.26
N GLU A 409 14.56 9.61 -4.65
CA GLU A 409 14.10 9.51 -3.27
C GLU A 409 15.05 8.73 -2.37
N TRP A 410 15.38 9.32 -1.21
CA TRP A 410 16.16 8.63 -0.18
C TRP A 410 15.44 7.40 0.38
N CYS A 411 16.15 6.26 0.44
CA CYS A 411 15.76 5.10 1.23
C CYS A 411 16.58 4.99 2.51
N HIS A 412 16.07 4.22 3.47
CA HIS A 412 16.76 3.88 4.71
C HIS A 412 18.09 3.14 4.46
N ASP A 413 18.14 2.25 3.46
CA ASP A 413 19.17 1.23 3.34
C ASP A 413 20.58 1.78 3.08
N TRP A 414 21.54 1.13 3.73
CA TRP A 414 22.91 1.07 3.22
C TRP A 414 22.98 0.00 2.10
N PRO A 415 23.61 0.29 0.94
CA PRO A 415 23.63 -0.62 -0.19
C PRO A 415 24.19 -2.00 0.15
N THR A 416 23.46 -3.04 -0.25
CA THR A 416 23.90 -4.43 -0.24
C THR A 416 23.67 -5.07 -1.62
N PRO A 417 24.57 -5.96 -2.09
CA PRO A 417 24.28 -6.80 -3.23
C PRO A 417 23.04 -7.65 -2.96
N TYR A 418 22.23 -7.89 -4.00
CA TYR A 418 21.17 -8.89 -3.91
C TYR A 418 21.76 -10.29 -3.91
N THR A 419 21.07 -11.19 -3.21
CA THR A 419 21.30 -12.64 -3.27
C THR A 419 20.07 -13.31 -3.82
N ALA A 420 20.18 -14.56 -4.26
CA ALA A 420 19.02 -15.32 -4.76
C ALA A 420 18.09 -15.81 -3.63
N ASP A 421 18.47 -15.57 -2.37
CA ASP A 421 17.73 -16.04 -1.20
C ASP A 421 16.48 -15.17 -0.97
N SER A 422 15.41 -15.80 -0.50
CA SER A 422 14.23 -15.06 -0.04
C SER A 422 14.55 -14.29 1.24
N SER A 423 14.02 -13.07 1.38
CA SER A 423 14.16 -12.26 2.59
C SER A 423 12.80 -11.80 3.12
N ILE A 424 12.76 -11.49 4.42
CA ILE A 424 11.59 -10.92 5.10
C ILE A 424 12.06 -9.58 5.67
N ASP A 425 11.37 -8.50 5.34
CA ASP A 425 11.64 -7.12 5.77
C ASP A 425 13.14 -6.73 5.72
N PRO A 426 13.82 -6.84 4.56
CA PRO A 426 15.23 -6.47 4.46
C PRO A 426 15.43 -4.97 4.67
N ILE A 427 16.44 -4.62 5.48
CA ILE A 427 16.79 -3.22 5.86
C ILE A 427 18.19 -2.80 5.38
N GLY A 428 18.80 -3.60 4.50
CA GLY A 428 20.19 -3.44 4.06
C GLY A 428 21.22 -3.87 5.11
N ILE A 429 22.48 -3.46 4.93
CA ILE A 429 23.55 -3.70 5.91
C ILE A 429 23.47 -2.71 7.08
N ALA A 430 23.98 -3.08 8.27
CA ALA A 430 23.86 -2.25 9.47
C ALA A 430 24.59 -0.88 9.39
N SER A 431 25.65 -0.78 8.59
CA SER A 431 26.40 0.47 8.41
C SER A 431 27.07 0.55 7.04
N GLY A 432 27.29 1.77 6.56
CA GLY A 432 27.95 2.02 5.28
C GLY A 432 28.34 3.49 5.13
N ILE A 433 28.79 3.85 3.92
CA ILE A 433 29.18 5.23 3.59
C ILE A 433 28.29 5.87 2.53
N LYS A 434 27.36 5.12 1.93
CA LYS A 434 26.44 5.54 0.87
C LYS A 434 25.02 5.11 1.20
N ARG A 435 23.99 5.85 0.82
CA ARG A 435 22.60 5.40 0.95
C ARG A 435 22.04 4.98 -0.40
N ILE A 436 21.04 4.11 -0.36
CA ILE A 436 20.21 3.81 -1.52
C ILE A 436 19.30 5.00 -1.82
N VAL A 437 19.12 5.21 -3.12
CA VAL A 437 18.19 6.17 -3.71
C VAL A 437 17.47 5.49 -4.88
N ARG A 438 16.18 5.79 -5.08
CA ARG A 438 15.31 5.15 -6.10
C ARG A 438 14.49 6.20 -6.87
N GLY A 439 13.76 5.79 -7.93
CA GLY A 439 12.74 6.59 -8.62
C GLY A 439 13.13 7.16 -9.99
N GLY A 440 14.39 7.56 -10.18
CA GLY A 440 14.77 8.47 -11.27
C GLY A 440 14.36 9.91 -10.96
N SER A 441 14.59 10.85 -11.88
CA SER A 441 14.24 12.27 -11.68
C SER A 441 13.96 12.98 -13.00
N TRP A 442 13.54 14.23 -12.90
CA TRP A 442 13.39 15.15 -14.04
C TRP A 442 14.69 15.34 -14.86
N THR A 443 15.85 15.00 -14.30
CA THR A 443 17.16 15.05 -14.99
C THR A 443 17.63 13.71 -15.55
N ASP A 444 16.95 12.62 -15.20
CA ASP A 444 17.33 11.26 -15.57
C ASP A 444 16.58 10.79 -16.82
N ARG A 445 17.17 9.83 -17.53
CA ARG A 445 16.54 9.26 -18.73
C ARG A 445 15.46 8.27 -18.30
N GLY A 446 14.49 7.98 -19.18
CA GLY A 446 13.41 7.07 -18.83
C GLY A 446 13.86 5.66 -18.42
N LYS A 447 15.03 5.20 -18.89
CA LYS A 447 15.62 3.92 -18.47
C LYS A 447 16.06 3.90 -17.00
N ASP A 448 16.29 5.07 -16.41
CA ASP A 448 16.77 5.25 -15.05
C ASP A 448 15.57 5.43 -14.07
N CYS A 449 14.35 5.46 -14.62
CA CYS A 449 13.07 5.58 -13.93
C CYS A 449 12.37 4.23 -13.69
N ARG A 450 12.97 3.10 -14.09
CA ARG A 450 12.34 1.77 -13.95
C ARG A 450 12.18 1.39 -12.47
N SER A 451 11.20 0.54 -12.17
CA SER A 451 10.96 0.05 -10.80
C SER A 451 12.22 -0.57 -10.19
N ALA A 452 13.03 -1.28 -10.98
CA ALA A 452 14.23 -1.96 -10.52
C ALA A 452 15.49 -1.07 -10.47
N THR A 453 15.49 0.17 -10.96
CA THR A 453 16.72 0.98 -11.04
C THR A 453 17.16 1.47 -9.66
N ARG A 454 18.40 1.15 -9.27
CA ARG A 454 18.96 1.45 -7.95
C ARG A 454 20.14 2.40 -8.06
N PHE A 455 20.18 3.43 -7.22
CA PHE A 455 21.32 4.33 -7.13
C PHE A 455 22.03 4.19 -5.78
N ARG A 456 23.25 3.66 -5.79
CA ARG A 456 24.00 3.31 -4.57
C ARG A 456 25.24 4.17 -4.28
N TRP A 457 25.35 5.32 -4.94
CA TRP A 457 26.58 6.15 -4.96
C TRP A 457 26.43 7.46 -4.18
N PHE A 458 25.29 7.70 -3.55
CA PHE A 458 24.99 8.95 -2.85
C PHE A 458 25.50 8.91 -1.41
N PHE A 459 26.36 9.87 -1.04
CA PHE A 459 26.74 10.03 0.37
C PHE A 459 25.52 10.53 1.18
N PRO A 460 25.34 10.15 2.45
CA PRO A 460 24.24 10.66 3.28
C PRO A 460 24.16 12.19 3.37
N SER A 461 25.30 12.88 3.16
CA SER A 461 25.40 14.35 3.14
C SER A 461 25.10 14.98 1.78
N THR A 462 24.81 14.18 0.75
CA THR A 462 24.52 14.69 -0.60
C THR A 462 23.19 15.44 -0.60
N THR A 463 23.12 16.48 -1.43
CA THR A 463 22.01 17.43 -1.49
C THR A 463 21.99 18.00 -2.90
N ASN A 464 21.01 17.60 -3.71
CA ASN A 464 20.90 17.98 -5.12
C ASN A 464 19.47 18.47 -5.43
N SER A 465 19.32 19.27 -6.49
CA SER A 465 18.01 19.77 -7.00
C SER A 465 17.04 18.72 -7.52
N TYR A 466 17.48 17.48 -7.60
CA TYR A 466 16.72 16.36 -8.15
C TYR A 466 16.63 15.21 -7.14
N LEU A 467 16.98 15.47 -5.87
CA LEU A 467 17.01 14.49 -4.79
C LEU A 467 16.18 14.98 -3.61
N GLY A 468 15.06 14.28 -3.37
CA GLY A 468 14.12 14.47 -2.29
C GLY A 468 13.89 13.18 -1.51
N PHE A 469 12.68 13.01 -0.99
CA PHE A 469 12.27 11.82 -0.24
C PHE A 469 10.75 11.76 -0.11
N ARG A 470 10.23 10.57 0.18
CA ARG A 470 8.89 10.36 0.72
C ARG A 470 8.98 9.62 2.05
N VAL A 471 7.91 9.67 2.83
CA VAL A 471 7.86 9.06 4.17
C VAL A 471 6.97 7.82 4.17
N VAL A 472 7.28 6.90 5.08
CA VAL A 472 6.39 5.80 5.46
C VAL A 472 6.04 5.92 6.94
N LEU A 473 4.84 5.51 7.32
CA LEU A 473 4.49 5.14 8.69
C LEU A 473 4.52 3.62 8.75
N ALA A 474 5.50 3.06 9.44
CA ALA A 474 5.78 1.63 9.36
C ALA A 474 6.36 1.11 10.69
N PRO A 475 6.43 -0.23 10.88
CA PRO A 475 7.07 -0.79 12.07
C PRO A 475 8.47 -0.20 12.30
N THR A 476 8.77 0.04 13.57
CA THR A 476 10.04 0.61 14.01
C THR A 476 11.18 -0.35 13.66
N ILE A 477 12.22 0.16 13.00
CA ILE A 477 13.44 -0.61 12.73
C ILE A 477 14.32 -0.57 13.99
N PHE A 478 14.35 -1.66 14.73
CA PHE A 478 15.32 -1.84 15.81
C PHE A 478 16.65 -2.27 15.21
N ILE A 479 17.63 -1.37 15.18
CA ILE A 479 19.02 -1.80 14.98
C ILE A 479 19.43 -2.48 16.28
N GLY A 480 19.38 -3.82 16.29
CA GLY A 480 19.79 -4.62 17.42
C GLY A 480 21.17 -4.19 17.88
N GLY A 481 21.24 -3.55 19.06
CA GLY A 481 22.49 -3.45 19.80
C GLY A 481 22.95 -4.87 20.05
N GLY A 482 24.10 -5.25 19.49
CA GLY A 482 24.73 -6.51 19.83
C GLY A 482 24.84 -6.59 21.34
N GLY A 483 24.13 -7.54 21.95
CA GLY A 483 24.34 -7.90 23.34
C GLY A 483 25.80 -8.33 23.48
N GLU A 484 26.56 -7.57 24.24
CA GLU A 484 27.72 -8.11 24.92
C GLU A 484 27.17 -9.00 26.06
N ASP A 485 27.13 -10.31 25.80
CA ASP A 485 27.10 -11.34 26.85
C ASP A 485 28.54 -11.62 27.35
#